data_AF-A0A401T9A6-F1
#
_entry.id   AF-A0A401T9A6-F1
#
_cell.length_a   1.000
_cell.length_b   1.000
_cell.length_c   1.000
_cell.angle_alpha   90.00
_cell.angle_beta   90.00
_cell.angle_gamma   90.00
#
_symmetry.space_group_name_H-M   'P 1'
#
loop_
_entity.id
_entity.type
_entity.pdbx_description
1 polymer ?
#
loop_
_entity_poly.entity_id
_entity_poly.type
_entity_poly.pdbx_seq_one_letter_code
_entity_poly.pdbx_strand_id
1 'polypeptide(L)'
;PDISCENSVPTVSDPTVFLKRYLKKVRDLGEGHFGKVGLYIYDPFNDGTGEVVAVKSLKSECGEELHTSWTREIEILKTLYHDNIVKYKGSSSEQ
;
A
#
# COMPACT_ATOMS: atom_id res chain seq x y z
N PRO A 1 10.54 37.80 14.30
CA PRO A 1 10.34 36.34 14.41
C PRO A 1 9.74 35.83 13.10
N ASP A 2 10.62 35.54 12.14
CA ASP A 2 10.21 34.90 10.89
C ASP A 2 10.01 33.41 11.18
N ILE A 3 8.76 32.98 11.16
CA ILE A 3 8.42 31.56 11.19
C ILE A 3 8.62 31.08 9.75
N SER A 4 9.85 30.64 9.45
CA SER A 4 10.12 29.89 8.23
C SER A 4 9.30 28.60 8.31
N CYS A 5 8.21 28.53 7.56
CA CYS A 5 7.53 27.27 7.28
C CYS A 5 8.52 26.40 6.50
N GLU A 6 9.26 25.55 7.21
CA GLU A 6 9.90 24.39 6.61
C GLU A 6 8.79 23.54 5.99
N ASN A 7 8.56 23.76 4.70
CA ASN A 7 7.98 22.76 3.82
C ASN A 7 8.98 21.60 3.83
N SER A 8 8.88 20.76 4.86
CA SER A 8 9.55 19.48 4.92
C SER A 8 9.06 18.69 3.72
N VAL A 9 9.83 18.74 2.63
CA VAL A 9 9.67 17.82 1.51
C VAL A 9 9.63 16.43 2.16
N PRO A 10 8.54 15.67 2.03
CA PRO A 10 8.49 14.34 2.62
C PRO A 10 9.64 13.54 1.99
N THR A 11 10.71 13.34 2.75
CA THR A 11 11.75 12.37 2.43
C THR A 11 11.04 11.03 2.43
N VAL A 12 10.66 10.55 1.24
CA VAL A 12 10.05 9.23 1.10
C VAL A 12 11.15 8.21 1.37
N SER A 13 11.32 7.87 2.64
CA SER A 13 12.14 6.79 3.14
C SER A 13 11.56 5.47 2.65
N ASP A 14 12.40 4.64 2.04
CA ASP A 14 12.11 3.33 1.43
C ASP A 14 10.96 3.33 0.38
N PRO A 15 11.26 3.11 -0.92
CA PRO A 15 10.23 3.10 -1.97
C PRO A 15 9.18 1.98 -1.83
N THR A 16 9.41 1.01 -0.94
CA THR A 16 8.46 -0.08 -0.65
C THR A 16 7.52 0.22 0.51
N VAL A 17 7.67 1.37 1.17
CA VAL A 17 6.81 1.80 2.28
C VAL A 17 5.75 2.76 1.78
N PHE A 18 4.49 2.35 1.93
CA PHE A 18 3.32 3.16 1.60
C PHE A 18 2.68 3.70 2.86
N LEU A 19 2.58 5.02 3.00
CA LEU A 19 1.93 5.64 4.14
C LEU A 19 0.42 5.78 3.90
N LYS A 20 -0.39 5.20 4.79
CA LYS A 20 -1.86 5.16 4.69
C LYS A 20 -2.50 6.53 4.43
N ARG A 21 -1.95 7.61 5.02
CA ARG A 21 -2.43 8.99 4.84
C ARG A 21 -2.38 9.51 3.39
N TYR A 22 -1.54 8.91 2.55
CA TYR A 22 -1.41 9.28 1.14
C TYR A 22 -2.13 8.32 0.19
N LEU A 23 -2.74 7.24 0.70
CA LEU A 23 -3.54 6.29 -0.07
C LEU A 23 -5.00 6.72 -0.10
N LYS A 24 -5.45 7.26 -1.23
CA LYS A 24 -6.85 7.68 -1.47
C LYS A 24 -7.57 6.58 -2.22
N LYS A 25 -8.60 5.98 -1.60
CA LYS A 25 -9.40 4.93 -2.25
C LYS A 25 -10.25 5.50 -3.38
N VAL A 26 -10.19 4.87 -4.55
CA VAL A 26 -11.02 5.22 -5.72
C VAL A 26 -12.25 4.33 -5.78
N ARG A 27 -12.07 3.00 -5.81
CA ARG A 27 -13.17 2.02 -5.90
C ARG A 27 -12.70 0.62 -5.49
N ASP A 28 -13.64 -0.29 -5.31
CA ASP A 28 -13.32 -1.71 -5.14
C ASP A 28 -12.97 -2.37 -6.49
N LEU A 29 -12.05 -3.32 -6.45
CA LEU A 29 -11.66 -4.15 -7.60
C LEU A 29 -12.18 -5.57 -7.48
N GLY A 30 -12.18 -6.13 -6.27
CA GLY A 30 -12.67 -7.48 -6.04
C GLY A 30 -12.54 -7.90 -4.58
N GLU A 31 -13.23 -8.96 -4.22
CA GLU A 31 -13.22 -9.51 -2.88
C GLU A 31 -13.11 -11.03 -2.97
N GLY A 32 -12.11 -11.57 -2.29
CA GLY A 32 -11.93 -13.00 -2.14
C GLY A 32 -12.31 -13.47 -0.75
N HIS A 33 -12.04 -14.74 -0.49
CA HIS A 33 -12.26 -15.32 0.83
C HIS A 33 -11.39 -14.62 1.90
N PHE A 34 -10.12 -14.38 1.60
CA PHE A 34 -9.11 -13.94 2.57
C PHE A 34 -8.88 -12.43 2.64
N GLY A 35 -9.49 -11.66 1.75
CA GLY A 35 -9.19 -10.23 1.67
C GLY A 35 -9.93 -9.52 0.57
N LYS A 36 -9.77 -8.20 0.56
CA LYS A 36 -10.39 -7.30 -0.39
C LYS A 36 -9.32 -6.53 -1.14
N VAL A 37 -9.54 -6.30 -2.43
CA VAL A 37 -8.65 -5.52 -3.28
C VAL A 37 -9.38 -4.25 -3.71
N GLY A 38 -8.76 -3.09 -3.46
CA GLY A 38 -9.25 -1.80 -3.91
C GLY A 38 -8.25 -1.10 -4.83
N LEU A 39 -8.76 -0.21 -5.68
CA LEU A 39 -7.99 0.72 -6.48
C LEU A 39 -7.75 1.98 -5.65
N TYR A 40 -6.50 2.40 -5.53
CA TYR A 40 -6.08 3.56 -4.77
C TYR A 40 -5.19 4.46 -5.63
N ILE A 41 -5.13 5.73 -5.26
CA ILE A 41 -4.10 6.67 -5.72
C ILE A 41 -3.17 6.93 -4.54
N TYR A 42 -1.88 6.68 -4.71
CA TYR A 42 -0.83 7.03 -3.75
C TYR A 42 -0.20 8.37 -4.14
N ASP A 43 -0.52 9.41 -3.38
CA ASP A 43 -0.15 10.80 -3.70
C ASP A 43 0.51 11.49 -2.49
N PRO A 44 1.81 11.26 -2.24
CA PRO A 44 2.52 11.83 -1.09
C PRO A 44 2.75 13.35 -1.20
N PHE A 45 2.74 13.91 -2.41
CA PHE A 45 2.94 15.34 -2.65
C PHE A 45 1.63 16.12 -2.70
N ASN A 46 0.49 15.41 -2.82
CA ASN A 46 -0.84 16.00 -2.91
C ASN A 46 -0.95 17.02 -4.06
N ASP A 47 -0.24 16.77 -5.16
CA ASP A 47 -0.19 17.61 -6.36
C ASP A 47 -1.03 17.04 -7.52
N GLY A 48 -1.68 15.89 -7.31
CA GLY A 48 -2.51 15.22 -8.30
C GLY A 48 -1.73 14.30 -9.25
N THR A 49 -0.42 14.12 -9.06
CA THR A 49 0.42 13.22 -9.88
C THR A 49 0.60 11.82 -9.29
N GLY A 50 -0.19 11.50 -8.26
CA GLY A 50 -0.10 10.24 -7.52
C GLY A 50 -0.22 8.99 -8.38
N GLU A 51 0.45 7.92 -7.95
CA GLU A 51 0.45 6.65 -8.64
C GLU A 51 -0.81 5.83 -8.36
N VAL A 52 -1.41 5.25 -9.39
CA VAL A 52 -2.54 4.32 -9.24
C VAL A 52 -2.04 2.94 -8.83
N VAL A 53 -2.49 2.43 -7.70
CA VAL A 53 -2.06 1.14 -7.11
C VAL A 53 -3.25 0.26 -6.72
N ALA A 54 -3.06 -1.06 -6.81
CA ALA A 54 -3.98 -2.03 -6.23
C ALA A 54 -3.53 -2.36 -4.80
N VAL A 55 -4.42 -2.17 -3.83
CA VAL A 55 -4.15 -2.46 -2.41
C VAL A 55 -5.01 -3.63 -1.98
N LYS A 56 -4.36 -4.71 -1.54
CA LYS A 56 -5.03 -5.85 -0.90
C LYS A 56 -4.98 -5.68 0.62
N SER A 57 -6.13 -5.81 1.27
CA SER A 57 -6.29 -5.73 2.73
C SER A 57 -6.94 -7.00 3.28
N LEU A 58 -6.52 -7.43 4.46
CA LEU A 58 -7.19 -8.51 5.20
C LEU A 58 -8.57 -8.07 5.69
N LYS A 59 -9.49 -9.04 5.83
CA LYS A 59 -10.77 -8.83 6.49
C LYS A 59 -10.57 -8.81 8.01
N SER A 60 -11.40 -8.03 8.71
CA SER A 60 -11.30 -7.82 10.17
C SER A 60 -11.59 -9.08 11.00
N GLU A 61 -12.23 -10.08 10.40
CA GLU A 61 -12.64 -11.35 11.02
C GLU A 61 -11.57 -12.46 10.90
N CYS A 62 -10.32 -12.09 10.62
CA CYS A 62 -9.22 -13.03 10.44
C CYS A 62 -8.56 -13.46 11.76
N GLY A 63 -8.46 -14.77 12.02
CA GLY A 63 -7.64 -15.36 13.10
C GLY A 63 -6.13 -15.35 12.80
N GLU A 64 -5.30 -15.77 13.77
CA GLU A 64 -3.83 -15.77 13.68
C GLU A 64 -3.27 -16.55 12.48
N GLU A 65 -3.90 -17.67 12.10
CA GLU A 65 -3.49 -18.47 10.94
C GLU A 65 -3.54 -17.68 9.62
N LEU A 66 -4.49 -16.75 9.52
CA LEU A 66 -4.66 -15.91 8.34
C LEU A 66 -3.60 -14.80 8.30
N HIS A 67 -3.12 -14.33 9.45
CA HIS A 67 -1.98 -13.42 9.50
C HIS A 67 -0.68 -14.07 9.04
N THR A 68 -0.45 -15.34 9.41
CA THR A 68 0.71 -16.11 8.94
C THR A 68 0.63 -16.34 7.43
N SER A 69 -0.54 -16.74 6.94
CA SER A 69 -0.78 -16.94 5.51
C SER A 69 -0.61 -15.65 4.71
N TRP A 70 -1.06 -14.51 5.26
CA TRP A 70 -0.89 -13.18 4.68
C TRP A 70 0.56 -12.74 4.59
N THR A 71 1.31 -12.92 5.67
CA THR A 71 2.73 -12.58 5.71
C THR A 71 3.49 -13.38 4.66
N ARG A 72 3.20 -14.69 4.57
CA ARG A 72 3.75 -15.58 3.55
C ARG A 72 3.36 -15.17 2.13
N GLU A 73 2.12 -14.72 1.92
CA GLU A 73 1.67 -14.24 0.61
C GLU A 73 2.51 -13.03 0.13
N ILE A 74 2.76 -12.08 1.03
CA ILE A 74 3.62 -10.91 0.74
C ILE A 74 5.04 -11.35 0.42
N GLU A 75 5.61 -12.27 1.21
CA GLU A 75 6.98 -12.78 0.99
C GLU A 75 7.12 -13.48 -0.35
N ILE A 76 6.17 -14.31 -0.74
CA ILE A 76 6.16 -14.97 -2.04
C ILE A 76 6.17 -13.90 -3.14
N LEU A 77 5.22 -12.95 -3.12
CA LEU A 77 5.10 -11.97 -4.19
C LEU A 77 6.31 -11.04 -4.31
N LYS A 78 6.99 -10.74 -3.19
CA LYS A 78 8.27 -10.00 -3.16
C LYS A 78 9.40 -10.68 -3.94
N THR A 79 9.36 -12.00 -4.07
CA THR A 79 10.42 -12.79 -4.74
C THR A 79 10.14 -13.08 -6.21
N LEU A 80 8.94 -12.77 -6.70
CA LEU A 80 8.52 -13.07 -8.07
C LEU A 80 8.74 -11.88 -9.01
N TYR A 81 9.54 -12.09 -10.06
CA TYR A 81 9.84 -11.09 -11.08
C TYR A 81 9.62 -11.68 -12.47
N HIS A 82 8.49 -11.37 -13.09
CA HIS A 82 8.11 -11.88 -14.40
C HIS A 82 7.02 -10.99 -15.03
N ASP A 83 7.01 -10.85 -16.36
CA ASP A 83 6.08 -9.96 -17.08
C ASP A 83 4.60 -10.39 -16.95
N ASN A 84 4.36 -11.68 -16.72
CA ASN A 84 3.01 -12.23 -16.51
C ASN A 84 2.63 -12.41 -15.04
N ILE A 85 3.45 -11.94 -14.10
CA ILE A 85 3.13 -11.96 -12.66
C ILE A 85 2.95 -10.52 -12.19
N VAL A 86 1.94 -10.28 -11.37
CA VAL A 86 1.72 -8.95 -10.79
C VAL A 86 2.92 -8.53 -9.95
N LYS A 87 3.39 -7.29 -10.16
CA LYS A 87 4.58 -6.78 -9.47
C LYS A 87 4.24 -6.34 -8.05
N TYR A 88 4.99 -6.85 -7.07
CA TYR A 88 5.00 -6.28 -5.73
C TYR A 88 5.61 -4.87 -5.74
N LYS A 89 4.91 -3.90 -5.15
CA LYS A 89 5.40 -2.51 -5.01
C LYS A 89 5.82 -2.16 -3.60
N GLY A 90 5.10 -2.68 -2.61
CA GLY A 90 5.30 -2.28 -1.23
C GLY A 90 4.20 -2.74 -0.30
N SER A 91 4.29 -2.30 0.95
CA SER A 91 3.30 -2.56 1.99
C SER A 91 3.02 -1.29 2.79
N SER A 92 1.80 -1.22 3.34
CA SER A 92 1.41 -0.25 4.34
C SER A 92 1.16 -1.00 5.64
N SER A 93 1.80 -0.58 6.72
CA SER A 93 1.48 -1.02 8.07
C SER A 93 0.61 0.04 8.75
N GLU A 94 -0.22 -0.36 9.72
CA GLU A 94 -0.78 0.61 10.66
C GLU A 94 0.33 0.97 11.66
N GLN A 95 0.90 2.16 11.52
CA GLN A 95 1.73 2.77 12.54
C GLN A 95 1.18 4.16 12.84
#